data_AF-A0A7X9CLD8-F1
#
_entry.id   AF-A0A7X9CLD8-F1
#
_cell.length_a   1.000
_cell.length_b   1.000
_cell.length_c   1.000
_cell.angle_alpha   90.00
_cell.angle_beta   90.00
_cell.angle_gamma   90.00
#
_symmetry.space_group_name_H-M   'P 1'
#
loop_
_entity.id
_entity.type
_entity.pdbx_description
1 polymer ?
#
loop_
_entity_poly.entity_id
_entity_poly.type
_entity_poly.pdbx_seq_one_letter_code
_entity_poly.pdbx_strand_id
1 'polypeptide(L)' 'KTSIYISHRLSSTKFCDAIALFDKTGLVEYGTHEELMEKQGEYYKMFTIQGKYYQEGGDAVETA' A
#
# COMPACT_ATOMS: atom_id res chain seq x y z
N LYS A 1 -14.29 -18.23 -1.32
CA LYS A 1 -15.09 -16.98 -1.21
C LYS A 1 -14.17 -15.84 -1.62
N THR A 2 -14.64 -14.88 -2.40
CA THR A 2 -13.83 -13.76 -2.90
C THR A 2 -14.37 -12.46 -2.33
N SER A 3 -13.48 -11.58 -1.88
CA SER A 3 -13.84 -10.26 -1.32
C SER A 3 -13.05 -9.19 -2.06
N ILE A 4 -13.71 -8.07 -2.37
CA ILE A 4 -13.10 -6.93 -3.04
C ILE A 4 -13.15 -5.75 -2.07
N TYR A 5 -11.99 -5.16 -1.80
CA TYR A 5 -11.87 -3.99 -0.94
C TYR A 5 -11.54 -2.76 -1.78
N ILE A 6 -12.37 -1.72 -1.65
CA ILE A 6 -12.16 -0.42 -2.29
C ILE A 6 -11.92 0.59 -1.17
N SER A 7 -10.75 1.20 -1.14
CA SER A 7 -10.34 2.09 -0.07
C SER A 7 -9.42 3.18 -0.60
N HIS A 8 -9.54 4.38 -0.03
CA HIS A 8 -8.58 5.46 -0.21
C HIS A 8 -7.37 5.34 0.75
N ARG A 9 -7.48 4.49 1.77
CA ARG A 9 -6.42 4.22 2.75
C ARG A 9 -5.58 3.04 2.28
N LEU A 10 -4.32 3.30 1.98
CA LEU A 10 -3.38 2.30 1.44
C LEU A 10 -2.98 1.21 2.45
N SER A 11 -3.17 1.43 3.75
CA SER A 11 -2.84 0.46 4.81
C SER A 11 -3.55 -0.88 4.66
N SER A 12 -4.79 -0.87 4.20
CA SER A 12 -5.59 -2.09 4.04
C SER A 12 -5.16 -2.93 2.83
N THR A 13 -4.48 -2.30 1.86
CA THR A 13 -4.03 -2.98 0.64
C THR A 13 -2.90 -3.97 0.90
N LYS A 14 -2.15 -3.81 2.01
CA LYS A 14 -1.07 -4.73 2.42
C LYS A 14 -1.58 -6.15 2.70
N PHE A 15 -2.85 -6.31 3.07
CA PHE A 15 -3.45 -7.61 3.40
C PHE A 15 -4.16 -8.25 2.20
N CYS A 16 -4.16 -7.61 1.04
CA CYS A 16 -4.83 -8.13 -0.14
C CYS A 16 -3.91 -9.06 -0.93
N ASP A 17 -4.48 -10.14 -1.46
CA ASP A 17 -3.75 -11.06 -2.35
C ASP A 17 -3.32 -10.38 -3.66
N ALA A 18 -4.08 -9.38 -4.11
CA ALA A 18 -3.77 -8.53 -5.25
C ALA A 18 -4.30 -7.11 -5.05
N ILE A 19 -3.58 -6.13 -5.60
CA ILE A 19 -3.88 -4.71 -5.50
C ILE A 19 -4.02 -4.18 -6.93
N ALA A 20 -5.08 -3.42 -7.17
CA ALA A 20 -5.31 -2.71 -8.42
C ALA A 20 -5.36 -1.20 -8.16
N LEU A 21 -4.39 -0.46 -8.66
CA LEU A 21 -4.35 0.99 -8.57
C LEU A 21 -5.01 1.60 -9.79
N PHE A 22 -5.98 2.48 -9.57
CA PHE A 22 -6.68 3.21 -10.64
C PHE A 22 -6.42 4.70 -10.56
N ASP A 23 -6.30 5.33 -11.73
CA ASP A 23 -6.28 6.79 -11.89
C ASP A 23 -7.30 7.24 -12.95
N LYS A 24 -7.16 8.48 -13.44
CA LYS A 24 -8.03 9.05 -14.48
C LYS A 24 -7.91 8.36 -15.84
N THR A 25 -6.83 7.61 -16.08
CA THR A 25 -6.54 6.90 -17.33
C THR A 25 -6.94 5.43 -17.27
N GLY A 26 -7.21 4.89 -16.09
CA GLY A 26 -7.69 3.53 -15.88
C GLY A 26 -6.82 2.78 -14.88
N LEU A 27 -6.56 1.49 -15.14
CA LEU A 27 -5.70 0.65 -14.31
C LEU A 27 -4.23 1.04 -14.55
N VAL A 28 -3.61 1.61 -13.51
CA VAL A 28 -2.23 2.08 -13.55
C VAL A 28 -1.27 0.94 -13.19
N GLU A 29 -1.56 0.25 -12.09
CA GLU A 29 -0.71 -0.82 -11.57
C GLU A 29 -1.55 -1.97 -11.01
N TYR A 30 -1.03 -3.19 -11.18
CA TYR A 30 -1.62 -4.41 -10.66
C TYR A 30 -0.52 -5.38 -10.20
N GLY A 31 -0.72 -6.00 -9.03
CA GLY A 31 0.21 -6.97 -8.47
C GLY A 31 0.03 -7.16 -6.97
N THR A 32 0.95 -7.89 -6.35
CA THR A 32 1.03 -7.99 -4.89
C THR A 32 1.63 -6.72 -4.28
N HIS A 33 1.48 -6.54 -2.96
CA HIS A 33 2.11 -5.42 -2.27
C HIS A 33 3.63 -5.39 -2.51
N GLU A 34 4.30 -6.54 -2.40
CA GLU A 34 5.76 -6.67 -2.56
C GLU A 34 6.20 -6.28 -3.98
N GLU A 35 5.55 -6.83 -5.01
CA GLU A 35 5.85 -6.52 -6.41
C GLU A 35 5.68 -5.02 -6.72
N LEU A 36 4.62 -4.39 -6.19
CA LEU A 36 4.36 -2.97 -6.42
C LEU A 36 5.33 -2.06 -5.64
N MET A 37 5.80 -2.50 -4.47
CA MET A 37 6.83 -1.79 -3.71
C MET A 37 8.20 -1.87 -4.40
N GLU A 38 8.56 -3.03 -4.97
CA GLU A 38 9.79 -3.22 -5.74
C GLU A 38 9.81 -2.40 -7.04
N LYS A 39 8.66 -2.28 -7.72
CA LYS A 39 8.52 -1.45 -8.92
C LYS A 39 8.79 0.04 -8.68
N GLN A 40 8.68 0.51 -7.43
CA GLN A 40 8.84 1.92 -7.05
C GLN A 40 7.99 2.89 -7.90
N GLY A 41 6.82 2.41 -8.35
CA GLY A 41 5.90 3.14 -9.21
C GLY A 41 4.96 4.05 -8.44
N GLU A 42 3.76 4.26 -8.98
CA GLU A 42 2.79 5.21 -8.41
C GLU A 42 2.22 4.70 -7.08
N TYR A 43 1.98 3.38 -6.97
CA TYR A 43 1.59 2.75 -5.72
C TYR A 43 2.61 3.00 -4.62
N TYR A 44 3.89 2.79 -4.89
CA TYR A 44 4.98 3.01 -3.91
C TYR A 44 5.02 4.45 -3.42
N LYS A 45 4.90 5.43 -4.33
CA LYS A 45 4.89 6.86 -3.97
C LYS A 45 3.72 7.18 -3.05
N MET A 46 2.51 6.77 -3.43
CA MET A 46 1.31 7.02 -2.63
C MET A 46 1.41 6.31 -1.27
N PHE A 47 1.91 5.08 -1.25
CA PHE A 47 2.08 4.28 -0.04
C PHE A 47 3.08 4.93 0.91
N THR A 48 4.20 5.46 0.40
CA THR A 48 5.23 6.13 1.21
C THR A 48 4.73 7.47 1.76
N ILE A 49 3.96 8.24 0.97
CA ILE A 49 3.39 9.52 1.40
C ILE A 49 2.34 9.30 2.50
N GLN A 50 1.43 8.34 2.32
CA GLN A 50 0.41 8.03 3.32
C GLN A 50 0.98 7.24 4.52
N GLY A 51 2.03 6.45 4.27
CA GLY A 51 2.75 5.64 5.26
C GLY A 51 3.53 6.47 6.29
N LYS A 52 3.74 7.77 6.05
CA LYS A 52 4.26 8.69 7.07
C LYS A 52 3.44 8.66 8.37
N TYR A 53 2.13 8.38 8.30
CA TYR A 53 1.29 8.22 9.49
C TYR A 53 1.37 6.84 10.15
N TYR A 54 2.01 5.86 9.50
CA TYR A 54 2.22 4.51 10.03
C TYR A 54 3.61 4.32 10.65
N GLN A 55 4.60 5.16 10.29
CA GLN A 55 5.94 5.10 10.88
C GLN A 55 6.06 5.82 12.24
N GLU A 56 5.14 6.70 12.62
CA GLU A 56 5.14 7.34 13.96
C GLU A 56 4.54 6.46 15.08
N GLY A 57 4.27 5.17 14.81
CA GLY A 57 3.82 4.20 15.82
C GLY A 57 4.76 3.00 16.02
N GLY A 58 5.98 3.05 15.49
CA GLY A 58 6.89 1.89 15.43
C GLY A 58 8.27 2.07 16.06
N ASP A 59 8.60 3.23 16.62
CA ASP A 59 9.87 3.45 17.33
C ASP A 59 9.59 3.97 18.75
N ALA A 60 9.24 3.06 19.65
CA ALA A 60 9.43 3.28 21.09
C ALA A 60 9.57 1.93 21.83
N VAL A 61 10.77 1.72 22.37
CA VAL A 61 11.13 0.89 23.55
C VAL A 61 11.25 -0.64 23.26
N GLU A 62 12.35 -1.36 23.53
CA GLU A 62 13.37 -1.25 24.59
C GLU A 62 14.69 -1.96 24.17
N THR A 63 15.81 -1.24 24.24
CA THR A 63 17.10 -1.85 24.61
C THR A 63 17.32 -1.55 26.09
N ALA A 64 17.31 -2.58 26.92
CA ALA A 64 17.87 -2.59 28.27
C ALA A 64 18.42 -3.99 28.57
#